data_AF-A0A8S3RHW4-F1
#
_entry.id   AF-A0A8S3RHW4-F1
#
_cell.length_a   1.000
_cell.length_b   1.000
_cell.length_c   1.000
_cell.angle_alpha   90.00
_cell.angle_beta   90.00
_cell.angle_gamma   90.00
#
_symmetry.space_group_name_H-M   'P 1'
#
loop_
_entity.id
_entity.type
_entity.pdbx_description
1 polymer ?
#
loop_
_entity_poly.entity_id
_entity_poly.type
_entity_poly.pdbx_seq_one_letter_code
_entity_poly.pdbx_strand_id
1 'polypeptide(L)'
;MGKALEKTLASVPCTGEYNGSVSRYCNDGGNWDDPDYSQCIRKSIEYLKDQSAKHLYGESVDTIFLLENLENLTKESNTLRSGDLVASADVLNDIALYDKYHADRLSVDQLESFISICNDLLDERNHQSWEELKNEENSVTRVLKAVSAYNSIFYEMIHGEFTISLKKKNIVIELGKTRSVEITVPGCSQTSDWLGNLATEIKLKKNQNSGI
;
A
#
# COMPACT_ATOMS: atom_id res chain seq x y z
N MET A 1 20.62 32.06 -8.51
CA MET A 1 20.54 30.61 -8.76
C MET A 1 21.89 30.16 -9.30
N GLY A 2 22.62 29.33 -8.54
CA GLY A 2 23.92 28.81 -8.97
C GLY A 2 23.77 27.78 -10.08
N LYS A 3 24.65 27.81 -11.08
CA LYS A 3 24.74 26.75 -12.09
C LYS A 3 25.35 25.51 -11.44
N ALA A 4 24.67 24.38 -11.50
CA ALA A 4 25.27 23.11 -11.12
C ALA A 4 26.21 22.63 -12.23
N LEU A 5 27.27 21.94 -11.86
CA LEU A 5 28.21 21.34 -12.81
C LEU A 5 27.59 20.04 -13.37
N GLU A 6 28.00 19.59 -14.55
CA GLU A 6 27.65 18.26 -15.05
C GLU A 6 28.02 17.18 -14.01
N LYS A 7 27.26 16.08 -13.98
CA LYS A 7 27.41 14.97 -13.02
C LYS A 7 27.23 15.35 -11.55
N THR A 8 26.47 16.40 -11.26
CA THR A 8 26.19 16.80 -9.88
C THR A 8 24.74 16.58 -9.49
N LEU A 9 24.54 16.13 -8.26
CA LEU A 9 23.25 16.10 -7.61
C LEU A 9 23.02 17.46 -6.94
N ALA A 10 21.93 18.12 -7.26
CA ALA A 10 21.44 19.27 -6.51
C ALA A 10 20.27 18.84 -5.64
N SER A 11 20.20 19.40 -4.43
CA SER A 11 19.10 19.16 -3.50
C SER A 11 18.63 20.48 -2.91
N VAL A 12 17.32 20.64 -2.79
CA VAL A 12 16.69 21.79 -2.15
C VAL A 12 15.59 21.31 -1.20
N PRO A 13 15.26 22.05 -0.13
CA PRO A 13 14.18 21.67 0.77
C PRO A 13 12.84 21.55 0.04
N CYS A 14 12.01 20.58 0.45
CA CYS A 14 10.62 20.54 0.02
C CYS A 14 9.90 21.79 0.53
N THR A 15 8.92 22.28 -0.23
CA THR A 15 8.21 23.52 0.08
C THR A 15 6.76 23.25 0.52
N GLY A 16 6.18 24.19 1.27
CA GLY A 16 4.77 24.17 1.65
C GLY A 16 4.46 23.18 2.78
N GLU A 17 3.57 22.23 2.50
CA GLU A 17 3.10 21.22 3.46
C GLU A 17 4.00 19.97 3.54
N TYR A 18 5.12 19.96 2.83
CA TYR A 18 6.04 18.83 2.77
C TYR A 18 7.30 19.11 3.61
N ASN A 19 7.82 18.06 4.22
CA ASN A 19 9.14 18.02 4.85
C ASN A 19 10.13 17.23 3.98
N GLY A 20 11.43 17.37 4.26
CA GLY A 20 12.52 16.72 3.55
C GLY A 20 13.13 17.55 2.43
N SER A 21 13.64 16.89 1.39
CA SER A 21 14.29 17.56 0.24
C SER A 21 13.93 16.94 -1.09
N VAL A 22 13.83 17.76 -2.14
CA VAL A 22 13.77 17.30 -3.54
C VAL A 22 15.16 17.33 -4.12
N SER A 23 15.55 16.28 -4.85
CA SER A 23 16.84 16.22 -5.53
C SER A 23 16.69 16.12 -7.05
N ARG A 24 17.70 16.56 -7.80
CA ARG A 24 17.80 16.40 -9.26
C ARG A 24 19.24 16.13 -9.64
N TYR A 25 19.44 15.27 -10.63
CA TYR A 25 20.75 15.00 -11.20
C TYR A 25 20.96 15.80 -12.49
N CYS A 26 22.12 16.44 -12.62
CA CYS A 26 22.56 17.06 -13.87
C CYS A 26 23.35 16.02 -14.66
N ASN A 27 22.79 15.54 -15.76
CA ASN A 27 23.37 14.48 -16.55
C ASN A 27 24.59 14.94 -17.37
N ASP A 28 25.23 13.98 -18.03
CA ASP A 28 26.44 14.17 -18.87
C ASP A 28 26.21 15.11 -20.07
N GLY A 29 24.95 15.40 -20.41
CA GLY A 29 24.58 16.37 -21.44
C GLY A 29 24.36 17.79 -20.90
N GLY A 30 24.63 18.04 -19.62
CA GLY A 30 24.36 19.32 -18.96
C GLY A 30 22.87 19.62 -18.79
N ASN A 31 22.01 18.61 -18.93
CA ASN A 31 20.57 18.74 -18.73
C ASN A 31 20.17 18.21 -17.36
N TRP A 32 19.17 18.82 -16.77
CA TRP A 32 18.56 18.30 -15.54
C TRP A 32 17.66 17.12 -15.86
N ASP A 33 17.86 16.03 -15.14
CA ASP A 33 16.90 14.94 -15.08
C ASP A 33 15.66 15.37 -14.28
N ASP A 34 14.66 14.50 -14.28
CA ASP A 34 13.43 14.70 -13.51
C ASP A 34 13.72 14.81 -12.00
N PRO A 35 12.92 15.61 -11.26
CA PRO A 35 12.99 15.69 -9.81
C PRO A 35 12.67 14.37 -9.14
N ASP A 36 13.47 14.04 -8.14
CA ASP A 36 13.20 12.98 -7.19
C ASP A 36 12.53 13.57 -5.94
N TYR A 37 11.25 13.23 -5.75
CA TYR A 37 10.46 13.62 -4.58
C TYR A 37 10.35 12.51 -3.52
N SER A 38 11.16 11.44 -3.60
CA SER A 38 11.10 10.29 -2.68
C SER A 38 11.27 10.69 -1.22
N GLN A 39 11.99 11.77 -0.95
CA GLN A 39 12.22 12.32 0.39
C GLN A 39 11.25 13.46 0.74
N CYS A 40 10.31 13.82 -0.13
CA CYS A 40 9.27 14.80 0.18
C CYS A 40 8.02 14.12 0.73
N ILE A 41 7.78 14.26 2.03
CA ILE A 41 6.64 13.68 2.72
C ILE A 41 5.74 14.80 3.25
N ARG A 42 4.45 14.72 2.98
CA ARG A 42 3.45 15.63 3.54
C ARG A 42 3.47 15.51 5.07
N LYS A 43 3.52 16.64 5.76
CA LYS A 43 3.60 16.72 7.24
C LYS A 43 2.54 15.88 7.96
N SER A 44 1.33 15.79 7.41
CA SER A 44 0.26 14.96 7.97
C SER A 44 0.52 13.47 7.82
N ILE A 45 1.10 13.02 6.70
CA ILE A 45 1.48 11.62 6.47
C ILE A 45 2.71 11.28 7.31
N GLU A 46 3.69 12.18 7.40
CA GLU A 46 4.85 12.01 8.29
C GLU A 46 4.42 11.87 9.76
N TYR A 47 3.46 12.68 10.20
CA TYR A 47 2.88 12.53 11.54
C TYR A 47 2.26 11.14 11.74
N LEU A 48 1.48 10.63 10.78
CA LEU A 48 0.90 9.29 10.88
C LEU A 48 1.96 8.20 10.86
N LYS A 49 3.03 8.36 10.08
CA LYS A 49 4.19 7.46 10.09
C LYS A 49 4.87 7.42 11.46
N ASP A 50 5.02 8.56 12.11
CA ASP A 50 5.56 8.60 13.48
C ASP A 50 4.60 7.94 14.48
N GLN A 51 3.28 8.13 14.33
CA GLN A 51 2.29 7.47 15.19
C GLN A 51 2.24 5.95 14.96
N SER A 52 2.35 5.48 13.72
CA SER A 52 2.34 4.04 13.40
C SER A 52 3.57 3.33 13.94
N ALA A 53 4.73 3.98 13.89
CA ALA A 53 5.94 3.44 14.50
C ALA A 53 5.78 3.28 16.01
N LYS A 54 5.23 4.29 16.70
CA LYS A 54 4.92 4.21 18.14
C LYS A 54 3.91 3.11 18.45
N HIS A 55 2.85 3.02 17.65
CA HIS A 55 1.84 1.96 17.74
C HIS A 55 2.48 0.57 17.66
N LEU A 56 3.35 0.35 16.65
CA LEU A 56 4.08 -0.89 16.45
C LEU A 56 4.91 -1.30 17.68
N TYR A 57 5.52 -0.33 18.37
CA TYR A 57 6.30 -0.56 19.60
C TYR A 57 5.45 -0.61 20.89
N GLY A 58 4.12 -0.65 20.76
CA GLY A 58 3.20 -0.88 21.88
C GLY A 58 2.78 0.39 22.64
N GLU A 59 3.05 1.58 22.09
CA GLU A 59 2.42 2.80 22.61
C GLU A 59 0.93 2.83 22.28
N SER A 60 0.13 3.46 23.15
CA SER A 60 -1.33 3.52 23.00
C SER A 60 -1.74 4.49 21.89
N VAL A 61 -1.71 3.99 20.65
CA VAL A 61 -2.26 4.62 19.46
C VAL A 61 -3.39 3.73 18.93
N ASP A 62 -4.49 4.32 18.48
CA ASP A 62 -5.64 3.57 17.96
C ASP A 62 -5.44 3.25 16.47
N THR A 63 -5.53 1.97 16.10
CA THR A 63 -5.48 1.51 14.70
C THR A 63 -6.56 2.18 13.85
N ILE A 64 -7.76 2.38 14.40
CA ILE A 64 -8.88 3.03 13.68
C ILE A 64 -8.50 4.47 13.35
N PHE A 65 -7.91 5.20 14.29
CA PHE A 65 -7.43 6.56 14.05
C PHE A 65 -6.40 6.60 12.91
N LEU A 66 -5.44 5.67 12.89
CA LEU A 66 -4.42 5.62 11.82
C LEU A 66 -5.06 5.35 10.46
N LEU A 67 -5.97 4.38 10.37
CA LEU A 67 -6.65 4.01 9.14
C LEU A 67 -7.53 5.14 8.60
N GLU A 68 -8.39 5.74 9.43
CA GLU A 68 -9.31 6.81 9.00
C GLU A 68 -8.55 8.05 8.51
N ASN A 69 -7.48 8.44 9.21
CA ASN A 69 -6.68 9.60 8.81
C ASN A 69 -5.86 9.32 7.55
N LEU A 70 -5.27 8.12 7.43
CA LEU A 70 -4.52 7.76 6.22
C LEU A 70 -5.45 7.65 5.01
N GLU A 71 -6.61 7.03 5.16
CA GLU A 71 -7.64 6.93 4.11
C GLU A 71 -8.08 8.33 3.64
N ASN A 72 -8.31 9.27 4.55
CA ASN A 72 -8.62 10.65 4.18
C ASN A 72 -7.50 11.35 3.40
N LEU A 73 -6.24 11.02 3.68
CA LEU A 73 -5.07 11.61 3.01
C LEU A 73 -4.77 10.95 1.66
N THR A 74 -5.09 9.67 1.46
CA THR A 74 -4.82 8.94 0.21
C THR A 74 -5.93 9.04 -0.82
N LYS A 75 -7.13 9.50 -0.44
CA LYS A 75 -8.31 9.65 -1.32
C LYS A 75 -8.00 10.28 -2.68
N GLU A 76 -8.81 9.91 -3.67
CA GLU A 76 -8.63 10.35 -5.07
C GLU A 76 -8.60 11.87 -5.30
N SER A 77 -9.11 12.69 -4.38
CA SER A 77 -9.01 14.14 -4.47
C SER A 77 -7.60 14.69 -4.20
N ASN A 78 -6.71 13.88 -3.63
CA ASN A 78 -5.38 14.30 -3.20
C ASN A 78 -4.32 13.80 -4.18
N THR A 79 -3.34 14.66 -4.46
CA THR A 79 -2.12 14.27 -5.18
C THR A 79 -1.09 13.77 -4.17
N LEU A 80 -0.57 12.56 -4.40
CA LEU A 80 0.47 11.95 -3.59
C LEU A 80 1.81 12.02 -4.34
N ARG A 81 2.88 12.36 -3.62
CA ARG A 81 4.25 12.27 -4.14
C ARG A 81 4.86 10.92 -3.82
N SER A 82 6.00 10.60 -4.45
CA SER A 82 6.77 9.38 -4.19
C SER A 82 7.05 9.18 -2.69
N GLY A 83 7.46 10.22 -1.96
CA GLY A 83 7.62 10.15 -0.50
C GLY A 83 6.33 9.87 0.29
N ASP A 84 5.19 10.45 -0.13
CA ASP A 84 3.89 10.17 0.49
C ASP A 84 3.48 8.70 0.31
N LEU A 85 3.73 8.15 -0.89
CA LEU A 85 3.39 6.77 -1.22
C LEU A 85 4.19 5.77 -0.37
N VAL A 86 5.50 5.99 -0.23
CA VAL A 86 6.36 5.16 0.62
C VAL A 86 5.95 5.29 2.09
N ALA A 87 5.77 6.51 2.59
CA ALA A 87 5.40 6.73 3.99
C ALA A 87 4.01 6.14 4.33
N SER A 88 3.04 6.23 3.42
CA SER A 88 1.72 5.61 3.59
C SER A 88 1.83 4.07 3.60
N ALA A 89 2.67 3.50 2.73
CA ALA A 89 2.91 2.07 2.72
C ALA A 89 3.63 1.61 4.01
N ASP A 90 4.53 2.41 4.57
CA ASP A 90 5.16 2.12 5.87
C ASP A 90 4.12 2.08 6.99
N VAL A 91 3.20 3.05 7.05
CA VAL A 91 2.09 3.05 8.03
C VAL A 91 1.26 1.77 7.94
N LEU A 92 0.90 1.34 6.72
CA LEU A 92 0.14 0.10 6.52
C LEU A 92 0.93 -1.15 6.98
N ASN A 93 2.25 -1.19 6.75
CA ASN A 93 3.08 -2.29 7.21
C ASN A 93 3.18 -2.32 8.74
N ASP A 94 3.35 -1.17 9.40
CA ASP A 94 3.38 -1.06 10.86
C ASP A 94 2.06 -1.56 11.48
N ILE A 95 0.92 -1.12 10.93
CA ILE A 95 -0.42 -1.58 11.35
C ILE A 95 -0.52 -3.11 11.21
N ALA A 96 -0.16 -3.65 10.04
CA ALA A 96 -0.25 -5.09 9.80
C ALA A 96 0.67 -5.91 10.72
N LEU A 97 1.85 -5.40 11.05
CA LEU A 97 2.76 -6.05 11.99
C LEU A 97 2.22 -6.00 13.42
N TYR A 98 1.66 -4.88 13.85
CA TYR A 98 1.07 -4.76 15.18
C TYR A 98 -0.16 -5.67 15.34
N ASP A 99 -1.10 -5.59 14.40
CA ASP A 99 -2.37 -6.34 14.45
C ASP A 99 -2.16 -7.85 14.35
N LYS A 100 -1.07 -8.30 13.71
CA LYS A 100 -0.69 -9.72 13.70
C LYS A 100 -0.53 -10.29 15.12
N TYR A 101 -0.10 -9.49 16.09
CA TYR A 101 0.05 -9.92 17.48
C TYR A 101 -1.14 -9.51 18.37
N HIS A 102 -2.14 -8.79 17.83
CA HIS A 102 -3.31 -8.27 18.53
C HIS A 102 -4.60 -8.53 17.74
N ALA A 103 -4.68 -9.72 17.15
CA ALA A 103 -5.73 -10.07 16.19
C ALA A 103 -7.16 -10.05 16.78
N ASP A 104 -7.30 -10.13 18.11
CA ASP A 104 -8.57 -10.07 18.84
C ASP A 104 -9.35 -8.76 18.62
N ARG A 105 -8.70 -7.72 18.09
CA ARG A 105 -9.27 -6.38 17.89
C ARG A 105 -9.69 -6.09 16.46
N LEU A 106 -9.42 -7.00 15.52
CA LEU A 106 -9.66 -6.79 14.09
C LEU A 106 -11.14 -6.93 13.72
N SER A 107 -11.64 -5.97 12.95
CA SER A 107 -12.96 -6.00 12.32
C SER A 107 -12.86 -6.08 10.79
N VAL A 108 -13.94 -6.53 10.15
CA VAL A 108 -14.06 -6.48 8.68
C VAL A 108 -14.02 -5.03 8.18
N ASP A 109 -14.57 -4.08 8.93
CA ASP A 109 -14.54 -2.65 8.56
C ASP A 109 -13.09 -2.11 8.51
N GLN A 110 -12.23 -2.52 9.46
CA GLN A 110 -10.82 -2.16 9.43
C GLN A 110 -10.11 -2.77 8.21
N LEU A 111 -10.46 -4.01 7.83
CA LEU A 111 -9.97 -4.62 6.59
C LEU A 111 -10.45 -3.83 5.36
N GLU A 112 -11.70 -3.38 5.33
CA GLU A 112 -12.22 -2.57 4.23
C GLU A 112 -11.46 -1.24 4.09
N SER A 113 -11.24 -0.51 5.18
CA SER A 113 -10.44 0.73 5.18
C SER A 113 -9.00 0.47 4.78
N PHE A 114 -8.37 -0.58 5.32
CA PHE A 114 -7.00 -0.96 4.94
C PHE A 114 -6.87 -1.21 3.43
N ILE A 115 -7.81 -1.96 2.86
CA ILE A 115 -7.82 -2.25 1.42
C ILE A 115 -8.22 -1.03 0.58
N SER A 116 -9.07 -0.13 1.08
CA SER A 116 -9.36 1.16 0.43
C SER A 116 -8.09 2.03 0.31
N ILE A 117 -7.28 2.12 1.36
CA ILE A 117 -6.01 2.86 1.31
C ILE A 117 -5.08 2.23 0.27
N CYS A 118 -4.94 0.89 0.27
CA CYS A 118 -4.14 0.19 -0.72
C CYS A 118 -4.64 0.45 -2.15
N ASN A 119 -5.95 0.44 -2.38
CA ASN A 119 -6.56 0.78 -3.66
C ASN A 119 -6.18 2.18 -4.13
N ASP A 120 -6.19 3.15 -3.22
CA ASP A 120 -5.92 4.55 -3.53
C ASP A 120 -4.43 4.79 -3.81
N LEU A 121 -3.54 4.10 -3.10
CA LEU A 121 -2.09 4.11 -3.39
C LEU A 121 -1.78 3.51 -4.76
N LEU A 122 -2.52 2.48 -5.16
CA LEU A 122 -2.37 1.79 -6.46
C LEU A 122 -3.12 2.47 -7.62
N ASP A 123 -3.73 3.63 -7.41
CA ASP A 123 -4.43 4.33 -8.48
C ASP A 123 -3.45 4.83 -9.56
N GLU A 124 -3.87 4.75 -10.82
CA GLU A 124 -3.09 5.15 -12.00
C GLU A 124 -2.54 6.59 -11.92
N ARG A 125 -3.24 7.48 -11.21
CA ARG A 125 -2.78 8.86 -10.97
C ARG A 125 -1.42 8.92 -10.27
N ASN A 126 -1.06 7.88 -9.52
CA ASN A 126 0.19 7.77 -8.79
C ASN A 126 1.31 7.09 -9.62
N HIS A 127 1.04 6.65 -10.85
CA HIS A 127 1.99 5.91 -11.69
C HIS A 127 3.35 6.62 -11.75
N GLN A 128 3.38 7.91 -12.12
CA GLN A 128 4.63 8.67 -12.23
C GLN A 128 5.40 8.74 -10.90
N SER A 129 4.70 8.87 -9.77
CA SER A 129 5.35 8.90 -8.46
C SER A 129 5.88 7.53 -8.02
N TRP A 130 5.26 6.44 -8.46
CA TRP A 130 5.86 5.10 -8.30
C TRP A 130 7.05 4.86 -9.23
N GLU A 131 7.03 5.44 -10.43
CA GLU A 131 8.13 5.38 -11.39
C GLU A 131 9.41 6.03 -10.85
N GLU A 132 9.29 7.15 -10.14
CA GLU A 132 10.40 7.81 -9.44
C GLU A 132 11.14 6.85 -8.48
N LEU A 133 10.45 5.84 -7.95
CA LEU A 133 10.95 4.89 -6.95
C LEU A 133 11.48 3.58 -7.55
N LYS A 134 11.53 3.43 -8.88
CA LYS A 134 11.85 2.14 -9.55
C LYS A 134 13.18 1.51 -9.17
N ASN A 135 14.13 2.30 -8.71
CA ASN A 135 15.46 1.84 -8.30
C ASN A 135 15.56 1.56 -6.78
N GLU A 136 14.50 1.82 -6.02
CA GLU A 136 14.43 1.48 -4.62
C GLU A 136 13.89 0.06 -4.44
N GLU A 137 14.59 -0.75 -3.65
CA GLU A 137 14.28 -2.17 -3.36
C GLU A 137 12.86 -2.39 -2.77
N ASN A 138 12.14 -1.32 -2.45
CA ASN A 138 10.87 -1.34 -1.75
C ASN A 138 9.89 -0.24 -2.25
N SER A 139 9.55 -0.23 -3.54
CA SER A 139 8.49 0.62 -4.13
C SER A 139 7.09 0.00 -3.88
N VAL A 140 6.26 -0.19 -4.92
CA VAL A 140 4.91 -0.80 -4.88
C VAL A 140 4.87 -2.13 -4.11
N THR A 141 5.98 -2.86 -4.05
CA THR A 141 6.10 -4.11 -3.28
C THR A 141 5.81 -3.94 -1.79
N ARG A 142 6.01 -2.74 -1.20
CA ARG A 142 5.61 -2.47 0.20
C ARG A 142 4.12 -2.58 0.41
N VAL A 143 3.32 -2.10 -0.56
CA VAL A 143 1.86 -2.18 -0.51
C VAL A 143 1.43 -3.65 -0.59
N LEU A 144 2.01 -4.41 -1.51
CA LEU A 144 1.71 -5.84 -1.66
C LEU A 144 2.10 -6.67 -0.42
N LYS A 145 3.25 -6.36 0.20
CA LYS A 145 3.68 -6.96 1.47
C LYS A 145 2.67 -6.66 2.58
N ALA A 146 2.22 -5.40 2.70
CA ALA A 146 1.23 -4.99 3.69
C ALA A 146 -0.10 -5.75 3.51
N VAL A 147 -0.62 -5.82 2.28
CA VAL A 147 -1.83 -6.58 1.94
C VAL A 147 -1.67 -8.05 2.32
N SER A 148 -0.56 -8.69 1.93
CA SER A 148 -0.31 -10.09 2.25
C SER A 148 -0.23 -10.33 3.77
N ALA A 149 0.46 -9.46 4.51
CA ALA A 149 0.60 -9.57 5.95
C ALA A 149 -0.75 -9.40 6.64
N TYR A 150 -1.50 -8.35 6.32
CA TYR A 150 -2.79 -8.05 6.95
C TYR A 150 -3.83 -9.14 6.69
N ASN A 151 -3.91 -9.62 5.44
CA ASN A 151 -4.82 -10.69 5.04
C ASN A 151 -4.52 -12.02 5.76
N SER A 152 -3.24 -12.30 6.05
CA SER A 152 -2.86 -13.53 6.75
C SER A 152 -3.45 -13.61 8.17
N ILE A 153 -3.70 -12.47 8.81
CA ILE A 153 -4.27 -12.39 10.15
C ILE A 153 -5.70 -12.92 10.16
N PHE A 154 -6.53 -12.51 9.19
CA PHE A 154 -7.90 -13.01 9.04
C PHE A 154 -7.94 -14.50 8.75
N TYR A 155 -6.99 -14.99 7.96
CA TYR A 155 -6.84 -16.43 7.75
C TYR A 155 -6.51 -17.15 9.06
N GLU A 156 -5.69 -16.62 9.95
CA GLU A 156 -5.40 -17.28 11.22
C GLU A 156 -6.57 -17.18 12.22
N MET A 157 -7.22 -16.01 12.28
CA MET A 157 -8.27 -15.68 13.24
C MET A 157 -9.60 -16.41 13.00
N ILE A 158 -10.07 -16.50 11.74
CA ILE A 158 -11.40 -17.05 11.47
C ILE A 158 -11.34 -18.58 11.45
N HIS A 159 -12.01 -19.20 12.42
CA HIS A 159 -12.17 -20.66 12.47
C HIS A 159 -13.33 -21.12 11.58
N GLY A 160 -13.16 -22.25 10.90
CA GLY A 160 -14.17 -22.80 9.99
C GLY A 160 -14.05 -22.29 8.56
N GLU A 161 -15.05 -22.62 7.74
CA GLU A 161 -15.12 -22.12 6.36
C GLU A 161 -15.60 -20.68 6.33
N PHE A 162 -14.97 -19.86 5.50
CA PHE A 162 -15.37 -18.47 5.30
C PHE A 162 -14.92 -18.00 3.92
N THR A 163 -15.57 -16.96 3.44
CA THR A 163 -15.15 -16.21 2.24
C THR A 163 -15.42 -14.73 2.49
N ILE A 164 -14.40 -13.90 2.29
CA ILE A 164 -14.46 -12.44 2.26
C ILE A 164 -14.00 -12.02 0.86
N SER A 165 -14.76 -11.16 0.20
CA SER A 165 -14.46 -10.65 -1.13
C SER A 165 -14.55 -9.13 -1.11
N LEU A 166 -13.41 -8.46 -1.26
CA LEU A 166 -13.31 -7.01 -1.35
C LEU A 166 -12.89 -6.63 -2.77
N LYS A 167 -13.81 -5.97 -3.48
CA LYS A 167 -13.61 -5.55 -4.87
C LYS A 167 -13.55 -4.03 -4.91
N LYS A 168 -12.35 -3.49 -5.15
CA LYS A 168 -12.13 -2.05 -5.36
C LYS A 168 -11.78 -1.81 -6.83
N LYS A 169 -11.45 -0.57 -7.19
CA LYS A 169 -11.17 -0.16 -8.58
C LYS A 169 -9.82 -0.69 -9.08
N ASN A 170 -8.81 -0.70 -8.22
CA ASN A 170 -7.42 -0.99 -8.55
C ASN A 170 -6.92 -2.29 -7.88
N ILE A 171 -7.72 -2.90 -7.00
CA ILE A 171 -7.36 -4.14 -6.29
C ILE A 171 -8.60 -4.98 -5.98
N VAL A 172 -8.43 -6.30 -6.07
CA VAL A 172 -9.45 -7.29 -5.69
C VAL A 172 -8.81 -8.30 -4.76
N ILE A 173 -9.45 -8.52 -3.61
CA ILE A 173 -9.00 -9.43 -2.58
C ILE A 173 -10.10 -10.45 -2.31
N GLU A 174 -9.77 -11.72 -2.44
CA GLU A 174 -10.60 -12.82 -1.99
C GLU A 174 -9.84 -13.62 -0.93
N LEU A 175 -10.41 -13.70 0.27
CA LEU A 175 -9.87 -14.44 1.40
C LEU A 175 -10.85 -15.53 1.77
N GLY A 176 -10.37 -16.75 1.99
CA GLY A 176 -11.27 -17.79 2.45
C GLY A 176 -10.60 -19.05 2.91
N LYS A 177 -11.35 -19.81 3.70
CA LYS A 177 -11.10 -21.22 4.03
C LYS A 177 -12.24 -22.02 3.45
N THR A 178 -11.91 -23.02 2.65
CA THR A 178 -12.92 -23.88 2.02
C THR A 178 -12.44 -25.31 1.96
N ARG A 179 -13.38 -26.25 2.04
CA ARG A 179 -13.18 -27.67 1.74
C ARG A 179 -13.29 -27.95 0.24
N SER A 180 -13.71 -26.98 -0.57
CA SER A 180 -13.77 -27.09 -2.03
C SER A 180 -12.42 -27.51 -2.60
N VAL A 181 -12.47 -28.41 -3.57
CA VAL A 181 -11.28 -28.97 -4.24
C VAL A 181 -10.78 -28.02 -5.33
N GLU A 182 -11.64 -27.15 -5.83
CA GLU A 182 -11.35 -26.17 -6.87
C GLU A 182 -11.94 -24.82 -6.46
N ILE A 183 -11.17 -23.76 -6.69
CA ILE A 183 -11.52 -22.37 -6.39
C ILE A 183 -11.20 -21.55 -7.64
N THR A 184 -12.13 -20.71 -8.07
CA THR A 184 -11.92 -19.73 -9.13
C THR A 184 -11.89 -18.33 -8.51
N VAL A 185 -10.85 -17.56 -8.83
CA VAL A 185 -10.67 -16.19 -8.35
C VAL A 185 -10.51 -15.25 -9.57
N PRO A 186 -11.24 -14.13 -9.65
CA PRO A 186 -12.34 -13.75 -8.75
C PRO A 186 -13.59 -14.61 -8.96
N GLY A 187 -14.37 -14.83 -7.91
CA GLY A 187 -15.66 -15.54 -7.95
C GLY A 187 -16.75 -14.75 -8.68
N CYS A 188 -17.69 -15.48 -9.31
CA CYS A 188 -18.74 -14.94 -10.19
C CYS A 188 -19.77 -14.00 -9.53
N SER A 189 -19.78 -13.86 -8.20
CA SER A 189 -20.76 -13.00 -7.51
C SER A 189 -20.27 -11.54 -7.46
N GLN A 190 -20.95 -10.69 -8.21
CA GLN A 190 -20.76 -9.22 -8.31
C GLN A 190 -19.38 -8.80 -8.84
N THR A 191 -19.24 -8.79 -10.16
CA THR A 191 -18.07 -8.19 -10.83
C THR A 191 -18.25 -6.68 -10.89
N SER A 192 -17.25 -5.92 -10.47
CA SER A 192 -17.09 -4.53 -10.94
C SER A 192 -16.97 -4.53 -12.46
N ASP A 193 -17.48 -3.50 -13.15
CA ASP A 193 -17.59 -3.48 -14.62
C ASP A 193 -16.25 -3.75 -15.35
N TRP A 194 -15.13 -3.42 -14.72
CA TRP A 194 -13.78 -3.67 -15.27
C TRP A 194 -13.32 -5.13 -15.12
N LEU A 195 -13.81 -5.87 -14.11
CA LEU A 195 -13.46 -7.28 -13.90
C LEU A 195 -14.05 -8.20 -14.97
N GLY A 196 -15.23 -7.88 -15.50
CA GLY A 196 -15.87 -8.67 -16.56
C GLY A 196 -15.08 -8.69 -17.88
N ASN A 197 -14.14 -7.75 -18.06
CA ASN A 197 -13.32 -7.62 -19.26
C ASN A 197 -11.90 -8.21 -19.09
N LEU A 198 -11.51 -8.61 -17.88
CA LEU A 198 -10.22 -9.26 -17.64
C LEU A 198 -10.33 -10.76 -17.89
N ALA A 199 -9.63 -11.24 -18.91
CA ALA A 199 -9.44 -12.66 -19.21
C ALA A 199 -8.53 -13.39 -18.20
N THR A 200 -8.55 -12.99 -16.93
CA THR A 200 -7.59 -13.46 -15.91
C THR A 200 -8.34 -14.11 -14.75
N GLU A 201 -8.98 -15.25 -15.02
CA GLU A 201 -9.43 -16.16 -13.97
C GLU A 201 -8.26 -17.04 -13.52
N ILE A 202 -8.04 -17.10 -12.21
CA ILE A 202 -7.10 -18.05 -11.61
C ILE A 202 -7.91 -19.22 -11.07
N LYS A 203 -7.63 -20.43 -11.59
CA LYS A 203 -8.20 -21.68 -11.07
C LYS A 203 -7.18 -22.37 -10.17
N LEU A 204 -7.49 -22.42 -8.88
CA LEU A 204 -6.70 -23.09 -7.86
C LEU A 204 -7.29 -24.47 -7.59
N LYS A 205 -6.49 -25.53 -7.70
CA LYS A 205 -6.88 -26.90 -7.36
C LYS A 205 -6.12 -27.40 -6.15
N LYS A 206 -6.85 -27.94 -5.17
CA LYS A 206 -6.25 -28.58 -3.99
C LYS A 206 -5.52 -29.84 -4.43
N ASN A 207 -4.24 -29.94 -4.08
CA ASN A 207 -3.44 -31.12 -4.38
C ASN A 207 -3.98 -32.29 -3.53
N GLN A 208 -4.46 -33.36 -4.18
CA GLN A 208 -5.08 -34.51 -3.50
C GLN A 208 -4.06 -35.55 -2.99
N ASN A 209 -2.75 -35.30 -3.16
CA ASN A 209 -1.67 -36.22 -2.78
C ASN A 209 -1.10 -35.98 -1.37
N SER A 210 -1.96 -35.90 -0.35
CA SER A 210 -1.53 -35.93 1.06
C SER A 210 -2.33 -36.99 1.81
N GLY A 211 -2.10 -38.24 1.42
CA GLY A 211 -2.50 -39.43 2.16
C GLY A 211 -1.33 -40.41 2.16
N ILE A 212 -0.50 -40.32 3.21
CA ILE A 212 0.28 -41.43 3.78
C ILE A 212 0.22 -41.23 5.30
#